data_AF-H1DHX3-F1
#
_entry.id   AF-H1DHX3-F1
#
_cell.length_a   1.000
_cell.length_b   1.000
_cell.length_c   1.000
_cell.angle_alpha   90.00
_cell.angle_beta   90.00
_cell.angle_gamma   90.00
#
_symmetry.space_group_name_H-M   'P 1'
#
loop_
_entity.id
_entity.type
_entity.pdbx_description
1 polymer ?
#
loop_
_entity_poly.entity_id
_entity_poly.type
_entity_poly.pdbx_seq_one_letter_code
_entity_poly.pdbx_strand_id
1 'polypeptide(L)'
;MSIADNEIIELFHLKNKKEEAFRLLVDKYKEKLYWHIRKIVLSHEDSNDILQNTFVKIWQGLKEFRYESGLYTWMYRIATNESINFLNDLSSTYKCNFLGADNKQ
;
A
#
# COMPACT_ATOMS: atom_id res chain seq x y z
N MET A 1 -20.65 -12.23 -0.99
CA MET A 1 -20.06 -13.28 -1.84
C MET A 1 -18.61 -12.89 -2.08
N SER A 2 -17.64 -13.72 -1.67
CA SER A 2 -16.22 -13.40 -1.83
C SER A 2 -15.81 -13.64 -3.29
N ILE A 3 -15.65 -12.59 -4.08
CA ILE A 3 -15.09 -12.67 -5.43
C ILE A 3 -13.68 -13.28 -5.40
N ALA A 4 -13.29 -14.09 -6.39
CA ALA A 4 -11.97 -14.71 -6.44
C ALA A 4 -10.89 -13.73 -6.93
N ASP A 5 -9.63 -14.00 -6.59
CA ASP A 5 -8.50 -13.12 -6.95
C ASP A 5 -8.32 -13.04 -8.47
N ASN A 6 -8.47 -14.16 -9.17
CA ASN A 6 -8.39 -14.22 -10.63
C ASN A 6 -9.51 -13.44 -11.31
N GLU A 7 -10.74 -13.51 -10.80
CA GLU A 7 -11.90 -12.78 -11.34
C GLU A 7 -11.67 -11.26 -11.27
N ILE A 8 -11.10 -10.77 -10.18
CA ILE A 8 -10.72 -9.34 -10.05
C ILE A 8 -9.72 -8.95 -11.15
N ILE A 9 -8.70 -9.78 -11.38
CA ILE A 9 -7.64 -9.43 -12.34
C ILE A 9 -8.18 -9.51 -13.78
N GLU A 10 -8.99 -10.52 -14.09
CA GLU A 10 -9.68 -10.63 -15.38
C GLU A 10 -10.54 -9.39 -15.66
N LEU A 11 -11.37 -8.98 -14.70
CA LEU A 11 -12.17 -7.75 -14.81
C LEU A 11 -11.30 -6.51 -15.02
N PHE A 12 -10.11 -6.44 -14.41
CA PHE A 12 -9.19 -5.32 -14.58
C PHE A 12 -8.63 -5.21 -16.00
N HIS A 13 -8.48 -6.33 -16.72
CA HIS A 13 -7.99 -6.32 -18.10
C HIS A 13 -9.09 -5.99 -19.13
N LEU A 14 -10.37 -6.10 -18.77
CA LEU A 14 -11.48 -5.73 -19.64
C LEU A 14 -11.56 -4.21 -19.86
N LYS A 15 -11.83 -3.80 -21.11
CA LYS A 15 -12.10 -2.40 -21.44
C LYS A 15 -13.32 -1.93 -20.65
N ASN A 16 -13.21 -0.77 -19.98
CA ASN A 16 -14.24 -0.13 -19.15
C ASN A 16 -14.62 -0.81 -17.82
N LYS A 17 -13.86 -1.80 -17.35
CA LYS A 17 -14.14 -2.52 -16.07
C LYS A 17 -13.08 -2.34 -14.99
N LYS A 18 -12.04 -1.57 -15.27
CA LYS A 18 -10.90 -1.32 -14.36
C LYS A 18 -11.32 -0.77 -13.00
N GLU A 19 -12.20 0.22 -13.00
CA GLU A 19 -12.69 0.88 -11.79
C GLU A 19 -13.51 -0.09 -10.92
N GLU A 20 -14.37 -0.89 -11.54
CA GLU A 20 -15.16 -1.93 -10.88
C GLU A 20 -14.26 -3.00 -10.26
N ALA A 21 -13.30 -3.52 -11.03
CA ALA A 21 -12.31 -4.48 -10.56
C ALA A 21 -11.54 -3.96 -9.35
N PHE A 22 -11.09 -2.70 -9.41
CA PHE A 22 -10.35 -2.10 -8.32
C PHE A 22 -11.20 -1.83 -7.08
N ARG A 23 -12.46 -1.44 -7.25
CA ARG A 23 -13.39 -1.33 -6.13
C ARG A 23 -13.55 -2.66 -5.40
N LEU A 24 -13.72 -3.76 -6.15
CA LEU A 24 -13.82 -5.10 -5.59
C LEU A 24 -12.53 -5.53 -4.87
N LEU A 25 -11.38 -5.16 -5.42
CA LEU A 25 -10.07 -5.35 -4.79
C LEU A 25 -9.98 -4.59 -3.47
N VAL A 26 -10.28 -3.29 -3.46
CA VAL A 26 -10.25 -2.46 -2.25
C VAL A 26 -11.20 -3.03 -1.20
N ASP A 27 -12.45 -3.32 -1.56
CA ASP A 27 -13.44 -3.86 -0.61
C ASP A 27 -13.01 -5.20 -0.01
N LYS A 28 -12.31 -6.05 -0.79
CA LYS A 28 -11.83 -7.35 -0.32
C LYS A 28 -10.59 -7.26 0.59
N TYR A 29 -9.68 -6.31 0.36
CA TYR A 29 -8.36 -6.31 1.01
C TYR A 29 -8.08 -5.12 1.92
N LYS A 30 -8.88 -4.04 1.88
CA LYS A 30 -8.62 -2.82 2.66
C LYS A 30 -8.36 -3.09 4.14
N GLU A 31 -9.21 -3.89 4.78
CA GLU A 31 -9.12 -4.16 6.21
C GLU A 31 -7.87 -4.99 6.54
N LYS A 32 -7.57 -6.00 5.72
CA LYS A 32 -6.38 -6.86 5.93
C LYS A 32 -5.09 -6.07 5.78
N LEU A 33 -5.00 -5.25 4.74
CA LEU A 33 -3.84 -4.39 4.50
C LEU A 33 -3.72 -3.31 5.56
N TYR A 34 -4.84 -2.72 6.00
CA TYR A 34 -4.87 -1.77 7.10
C TYR A 34 -4.26 -2.35 8.38
N TRP A 35 -4.74 -3.52 8.82
CA TRP A 35 -4.22 -4.16 10.03
C TRP A 35 -2.76 -4.56 9.91
N HIS A 36 -2.31 -4.91 8.71
CA HIS A 36 -0.89 -5.18 8.46
C HIS A 36 -0.04 -3.92 8.62
N ILE A 37 -0.40 -2.84 7.93
CA ILE A 37 0.30 -1.54 8.02
C ILE A 37 0.30 -1.03 9.47
N ARG A 38 -0.85 -1.13 10.15
CA ARG A 38 -1.00 -0.65 11.53
C ARG A 38 -0.08 -1.35 12.52
N LYS A 39 0.24 -2.62 12.29
CA LYS A 39 1.23 -3.36 13.11
C LYS A 39 2.66 -2.85 12.93
N ILE A 40 2.97 -2.25 11.78
CA ILE A 40 4.30 -1.73 11.46
C ILE A 40 4.47 -0.30 11.98
N VAL A 41 3.49 0.56 11.73
CA VAL A 41 3.61 2.02 11.98
C VAL A 41 3.01 2.45 13.32
N LEU A 42 2.16 1.62 13.93
CA LEU A 42 1.52 1.80 15.25
C LEU A 42 0.62 3.05 15.40
N SER A 43 0.59 3.96 14.43
CA SER A 43 -0.28 5.15 14.38
C SER A 43 -1.50 4.96 13.49
N HIS A 44 -2.68 5.42 13.92
CA HIS A 44 -3.92 5.28 13.14
C HIS A 44 -3.92 6.16 11.89
N GLU A 45 -3.57 7.44 12.05
CA GLU A 45 -3.59 8.43 10.97
C GLU A 45 -2.60 8.04 9.88
N ASP A 46 -1.35 7.77 10.27
CA ASP A 46 -0.31 7.35 9.33
C ASP A 46 -0.68 6.05 8.59
N SER A 47 -1.35 5.11 9.28
CA SER A 47 -1.79 3.87 8.64
C SER A 47 -2.81 4.11 7.53
N ASN A 48 -3.72 5.07 7.70
CA ASN A 48 -4.70 5.41 6.66
C ASN A 48 -4.03 6.04 5.44
N ASP A 49 -3.06 6.93 5.66
CA ASP A 49 -2.34 7.59 4.57
C ASP A 49 -1.47 6.61 3.78
N ILE A 50 -0.74 5.74 4.48
CA ILE A 50 0.06 4.68 3.86
C ILE A 50 -0.83 3.69 3.11
N LEU A 51 -2.01 3.35 3.66
CA LEU A 51 -2.97 2.46 3.00
C LEU A 51 -3.46 3.07 1.68
N GLN A 52 -3.76 4.37 1.66
CA GLN A 52 -4.16 5.06 0.43
C GLN A 52 -3.04 5.02 -0.62
N ASN A 53 -1.81 5.38 -0.25
CA ASN A 53 -0.66 5.31 -1.15
C ASN A 53 -0.37 3.89 -1.65
N THR A 54 -0.54 2.90 -0.77
CA THR A 54 -0.43 1.47 -1.12
C THR A 54 -1.41 1.11 -2.23
N PHE A 55 -2.67 1.53 -2.12
CA PHE A 55 -3.69 1.27 -3.15
C PHE A 55 -3.41 2.00 -4.47
N VAL A 56 -2.88 3.23 -4.43
CA VAL A 56 -2.42 3.93 -5.65
C VAL A 56 -1.31 3.13 -6.36
N LYS A 57 -0.34 2.62 -5.62
CA LYS A 57 0.75 1.79 -6.17
C LYS A 57 0.25 0.45 -6.69
N ILE A 58 -0.70 -0.16 -6.00
CA ILE A 58 -1.38 -1.37 -6.47
C ILE A 58 -2.08 -1.09 -7.81
N TRP A 59 -2.86 -0.02 -7.93
CA TRP A 59 -3.54 0.35 -9.18
C TRP A 59 -2.56 0.53 -10.35
N GLN A 60 -1.44 1.21 -10.10
CA GLN A 60 -0.40 1.44 -11.12
C GLN A 60 0.31 0.13 -11.50
N GLY A 61 0.63 -0.72 -10.52
CA GLY A 61 1.36 -1.96 -10.72
C GLY A 61 0.51 -3.14 -11.21
N LEU A 62 -0.81 -3.11 -11.05
CA LEU A 62 -1.69 -4.22 -11.38
C LEU A 62 -1.69 -4.55 -12.88
N LYS A 63 -1.39 -3.56 -13.74
CA LYS A 63 -1.23 -3.77 -15.20
C LYS A 63 -0.08 -4.71 -15.53
N GLU A 64 0.99 -4.66 -14.75
CA GLU A 64 2.24 -5.41 -14.94
C GLU A 64 2.35 -6.60 -13.98
N PHE A 65 1.24 -6.99 -13.35
CA PHE A 65 1.23 -8.09 -12.40
C PHE A 65 1.50 -9.43 -13.11
N ARG A 66 2.62 -10.07 -12.78
CA ARG A 66 3.15 -11.25 -13.50
C ARG A 66 2.67 -12.61 -12.97
N TYR A 67 1.76 -12.66 -12.00
CA TYR A 67 1.24 -13.91 -11.40
C TYR A 67 2.29 -14.86 -10.79
N GLU A 68 3.52 -14.39 -10.55
CA GLU A 68 4.60 -15.15 -9.89
C GLU A 68 4.28 -15.45 -8.41
N SER A 69 3.28 -14.77 -7.85
CA SER A 69 2.77 -14.99 -6.50
C SER A 69 1.27 -14.72 -6.46
N GLY A 70 0.58 -15.12 -5.39
CA GLY A 70 -0.82 -14.76 -5.19
C GLY A 70 -1.02 -13.24 -5.09
N LEU A 71 -2.16 -12.74 -5.57
CA LEU A 71 -2.47 -11.30 -5.58
C LEU A 71 -2.33 -10.69 -4.18
N TYR A 72 -2.86 -11.36 -3.15
CA TYR A 72 -2.70 -10.93 -1.77
C TYR A 72 -1.24 -10.83 -1.32
N THR A 73 -0.42 -11.84 -1.62
CA THR A 73 1.01 -11.84 -1.28
C THR A 73 1.75 -10.67 -1.92
N TRP A 74 1.45 -10.38 -3.19
CA TRP A 74 2.04 -9.24 -3.89
C TRP A 74 1.62 -7.90 -3.28
N MET A 75 0.33 -7.69 -2.98
CA MET A 75 -0.15 -6.49 -2.30
C MET A 75 0.45 -6.33 -0.91
N TYR A 76 0.62 -7.43 -0.17
CA TYR A 76 1.23 -7.44 1.15
C TYR A 76 2.69 -6.96 1.11
N ARG A 77 3.44 -7.32 0.06
CA ARG A 77 4.81 -6.83 -0.17
C ARG A 77 4.83 -5.33 -0.44
N ILE A 78 3.90 -4.81 -1.24
CA ILE A 78 3.77 -3.37 -1.48
C ILE A 78 3.49 -2.65 -0.17
N ALA A 79 2.48 -3.07 0.59
CA ALA A 79 2.12 -2.47 1.88
C ALA A 79 3.29 -2.47 2.89
N THR A 80 4.06 -3.56 2.92
CA THR A 80 5.26 -3.67 3.76
C THR A 80 6.32 -2.65 3.35
N ASN A 81 6.62 -2.57 2.05
CA ASN A 81 7.60 -1.61 1.54
C ASN A 81 7.17 -0.17 1.81
N GLU A 82 5.89 0.17 1.61
CA GLU A 82 5.37 1.51 1.90
C GLU A 82 5.50 1.87 3.38
N SER A 83 5.18 0.93 4.27
CA SER A 83 5.32 1.13 5.71
C SER A 83 6.78 1.36 6.12
N ILE A 84 7.71 0.58 5.56
CA ILE A 84 9.15 0.73 5.83
C ILE A 84 9.68 2.05 5.29
N ASN A 85 9.29 2.43 4.06
CA ASN A 85 9.70 3.70 3.46
C ASN A 85 9.25 4.89 4.32
N PHE A 86 7.99 4.87 4.77
CA PHE A 86 7.48 5.90 5.67
C PHE A 86 8.31 6.03 6.96
N LEU A 87 8.65 4.91 7.60
CA LEU A 87 9.49 4.93 8.82
C LEU A 87 10.91 5.45 8.54
N ASN A 88 11.49 5.10 7.39
CA ASN A 88 12.80 5.61 6.99
C ASN A 88 12.78 7.13 6.75
N ASP A 89 11.72 7.63 6.10
CA ASP A 89 11.53 9.06 5.84
C ASP A 89 11.40 9.84 7.15
N LEU A 90 10.58 9.35 8.09
CA LEU A 90 10.50 9.92 9.45
C LEU A 90 11.87 9.98 10.12
N SER A 91 12.62 8.88 10.11
CA SER A 91 13.95 8.84 10.74
C SER A 91 14.93 9.83 10.11
N SER A 92 14.81 10.05 8.80
CA SER A 92 15.63 11.01 8.06
C SER A 92 15.27 12.44 8.40
N THR A 93 13.99 12.75 8.56
CA THR A 93 13.50 14.06 9.02
C THR A 93 13.98 14.36 10.45
N TYR A 94 13.88 13.41 11.38
CA TYR A 94 14.39 13.59 12.74
C TYR A 94 15.90 13.79 12.77
N LYS A 95 16.66 13.04 11.96
CA LYS A 95 18.12 13.19 11.87
C LYS A 95 18.54 14.55 11.32
N CYS A 96 17.83 15.09 10.34
CA CYS A 96 18.09 16.44 9.80
C CYS A 96 17.79 17.54 10.82
N ASN A 97 16.64 17.44 11.51
CA ASN A 97 16.26 18.42 12.53
C ASN A 97 17.20 18.43 13.74
N PHE A 98 17.75 17.27 14.12
CA PHE A 98 18.70 17.16 15.23
C PHE A 98 20.08 17.76 14.89
N LEU A 99 20.54 17.61 13.64
CA LEU A 99 21.83 18.14 13.19
C LEU A 99 21.81 19.64 12.84
N GLY A 100 20.62 20.25 12.73
CA GLY A 100 20.44 21.68 12.46
C GLY A 100 20.34 22.58 13.70
N ALA A 101 20.30 22.02 14.91
CA ALA A 101 20.08 22.77 16.15
C ALA A 101 21.35 23.32 16.83
N ASP A 102 22.55 22.87 16.43
CA ASP A 102 23.81 23.17 17.13
C ASP A 102 24.67 24.29 16.50
N ASN A 103 24.22 24.97 15.43
CA ASN A 103 24.98 26.05 14.79
C ASN A 103 24.40 27.45 15.08
N LYS A 104 24.17 27.74 16.36
CA LYS A 104 24.06 29.13 16.85
C LYS A 104 25.06 29.33 17.98
N GLN A 105 26.29 29.66 17.62
CA GLN A 105 27.25 30.36 18.45
C GLN A 105 27.82 31.54 17.67
#